data_AF-A0A946FI09-F1
#
_entry.id   AF-A0A946FI09-F1
#
_cell.length_a   1.000
_cell.length_b   1.000
_cell.length_c   1.000
_cell.angle_alpha   90.00
_cell.angle_beta   90.00
_cell.angle_gamma   90.00
#
_symmetry.space_group_name_H-M   'P 1'
#
loop_
_entity.id
_entity.type
_entity.pdbx_description
1 polymer ?
#
loop_
_entity_poly.entity_id
_entity_poly.type
_entity_poly.pdbx_seq_one_letter_code
_entity_poly.pdbx_strand_id
1 'polypeptide(L)' 'TVIPRNVRVSEAPSYGLPVLLYDINCAGSEAYIALAGELIKQEKKNGKIS' A
#
# COMPACT_ATOMS: atom_id res chain seq x y z
N THR A 1 1.19 -9.16 4.45
CA THR A 1 -0.12 -8.69 3.94
C THR A 1 -0.35 -9.23 2.54
N VAL A 2 -1.57 -9.69 2.20
CA VAL A 2 -1.97 -10.05 0.82
C VAL A 2 -2.75 -8.88 0.24
N ILE A 3 -2.35 -8.36 -0.91
CA ILE A 3 -3.09 -7.30 -1.62
C ILE A 3 -4.19 -7.97 -2.47
N PRO A 4 -5.49 -7.74 -2.18
CA PRO A 4 -6.57 -8.34 -2.96
C PRO A 4 -6.70 -7.68 -4.34
N ARG A 5 -7.28 -8.39 -5.31
CA ARG A 5 -7.61 -7.79 -6.61
C ARG A 5 -8.62 -6.66 -6.40
N ASN A 6 -8.25 -5.44 -6.78
CA ASN A 6 -9.09 -4.26 -6.60
C ASN A 6 -9.10 -3.41 -7.89
N VAL A 7 -10.29 -3.01 -8.34
CA VAL A 7 -10.50 -2.21 -9.55
C VAL A 7 -9.84 -0.84 -9.43
N ARG A 8 -9.93 -0.18 -8.27
CA ARG A 8 -9.29 1.13 -8.01
C ARG A 8 -7.77 1.08 -8.11
N VAL A 9 -7.15 -0.02 -7.66
CA VAL A 9 -5.69 -0.24 -7.81
C VAL A 9 -5.31 -0.36 -9.28
N SER A 10 -6.18 -0.94 -10.11
CA SER A 10 -5.94 -1.10 -11.55
C SER A 10 -6.24 0.18 -12.34
N GLU A 11 -7.16 1.01 -11.85
CA GLU A 11 -7.52 2.30 -12.45
C GLU A 11 -6.48 3.40 -12.14
N ALA A 12 -5.94 3.43 -10.92
CA ALA A 12 -5.03 4.47 -10.47
C ALA A 12 -3.84 4.76 -11.43
N PRO A 13 -3.15 3.75 -12.01
CA PRO A 13 -2.10 3.98 -13.01
C PRO A 13 -2.55 4.76 -14.25
N SER A 14 -3.79 4.55 -14.72
CA SER A 14 -4.35 5.26 -15.87
C SER A 14 -4.56 6.75 -15.58
N TYR A 15 -4.78 7.12 -14.31
CA TYR A 15 -4.87 8.51 -13.86
C TYR A 15 -3.51 9.12 -13.50
N GLY A 16 -2.41 8.35 -13.60
CA GLY A 16 -1.08 8.79 -13.20
C GLY A 16 -0.94 9.06 -11.70
N LEU A 17 -1.87 8.55 -10.89
CA LEU A 17 -1.89 8.75 -9.45
C LEU A 17 -1.62 7.41 -8.74
N PRO A 18 -0.82 7.40 -7.66
CA PRO A 18 -0.76 6.26 -6.75
C PRO A 18 -2.14 5.93 -6.17
N VAL A 19 -2.45 4.65 -5.92
CA VAL A 19 -3.75 4.24 -5.38
C VAL A 19 -4.13 4.96 -4.07
N LEU A 20 -3.13 5.26 -3.23
CA LEU A 20 -3.30 6.03 -1.99
C LEU A 20 -3.83 7.45 -2.23
N LEU A 21 -3.43 8.08 -3.34
CA LEU A 21 -3.88 9.42 -3.73
C LEU A 21 -5.14 9.38 -4.60
N TYR A 22 -5.37 8.28 -5.33
CA TYR A 22 -6.55 8.08 -6.15
C TYR A 22 -7.80 7.84 -5.31
N ASP A 23 -7.72 6.93 -4.34
CA ASP A 23 -8.81 6.64 -3.40
C ASP A 23 -8.26 6.00 -2.12
N ILE A 24 -8.08 6.82 -1.08
CA ILE A 24 -7.53 6.37 0.20
C ILE A 24 -8.45 5.40 0.95
N ASN A 25 -9.76 5.44 0.69
CA ASN A 25 -10.76 4.64 1.39
C ASN A 25 -11.05 3.30 0.70
N CYS A 26 -10.36 2.98 -0.40
CA CYS A 26 -10.54 1.69 -1.06
C CYS A 26 -9.74 0.57 -0.36
N ALA A 27 -10.26 -0.65 -0.43
CA ALA A 27 -9.60 -1.84 0.16
C ALA A 27 -8.16 -2.08 -0.35
N GLY A 28 -7.84 -1.59 -1.56
CA GLY A 28 -6.47 -1.64 -2.08
C GLY A 28 -5.53 -0.72 -1.32
N SER A 29 -5.93 0.53 -1.10
CA SER A 29 -5.17 1.53 -0.33
C SER A 29 -4.94 1.08 1.10
N GLU A 30 -5.97 0.56 1.77
CA GLU A 30 -5.86 0.01 3.12
C GLU A 30 -4.84 -1.15 3.18
N ALA A 31 -4.88 -2.06 2.20
CA ALA A 31 -3.93 -3.17 2.13
C ALA A 31 -2.49 -2.69 1.89
N TYR A 32 -2.29 -1.63 1.09
CA TYR A 32 -0.98 -1.02 0.90
C TYR A 32 -0.45 -0.33 2.17
N ILE A 33 -1.32 0.35 2.93
CA ILE A 33 -0.96 0.96 4.23
C ILE A 33 -0.56 -0.12 5.23
N ALA A 34 -1.34 -1.20 5.32
CA ALA A 34 -1.03 -2.34 6.19
C ALA A 34 0.33 -2.97 5.83
N LEU A 35 0.59 -3.16 4.53
CA LEU A 35 1.86 -3.69 4.03
C LEU A 35 3.04 -2.76 4.38
N ALA A 36 2.87 -1.44 4.22
CA ALA A 36 3.91 -0.48 4.60
C ALA A 36 4.23 -0.55 6.10
N GLY A 37 3.21 -0.71 6.96
CA GLY A 37 3.40 -0.92 8.39
C GLY A 37 4.18 -2.20 8.71
N GLU A 38 3.86 -3.31 8.06
CA GLU A 38 4.62 -4.57 8.19
C GLU A 38 6.08 -4.41 7.75
N LEU A 39 6.33 -3.75 6.61
CA LEU A 39 7.68 -3.49 6.10
C LEU A 39 8.49 -2.63 7.07
N ILE A 40 7.95 -1.53 7.58
CA ILE A 40 8.65 -0.68 8.56
C ILE A 40 8.99 -1.49 9.82
N LYS A 41 8.05 -2.31 10.31
CA LYS A 41 8.29 -3.17 11.48
C LYS A 41 9.38 -4.21 11.20
N GLN A 42 9.40 -4.78 10.00
CA GLN A 42 10.44 -5.71 9.58
C GLN A 42 11.80 -5.03 9.42
N GLU A 43 11.87 -3.84 8.83
CA GLU A 43 13.11 -3.09 8.66
C GLU A 43 13.69 -2.62 10.01
N LYS A 44 12.83 -2.22 10.97
CA LYS A 44 13.22 -1.98 12.36
C LYS A 44 13.76 -3.24 13.03
N LYS A 45 13.10 -4.39 12.83
CA LYS A 45 13.58 -5.69 13.36
C LYS A 45 14.93 -6.08 12.74
N ASN A 46 15.16 -5.72 11.50
CA ASN A 46 16.38 -6.04 10.77
C ASN A 46 17.51 -5.02 11.01
N GLY A 47 17.32 -4.02 11.88
CA GLY A 47 18.34 -3.05 12.27
C GLY A 47 18.78 -2.09 11.15
N LYS A 48 18.04 -2.03 10.04
CA LYS A 48 18.37 -1.18 8.88
C LYS A 48 17.88 0.26 9.05
N ILE A 49 16.87 0.46 9.89
CA ILE A 49 16.37 1.76 10.28
C ILE A 49 16.72 1.92 11.75
N SER A 50 17.86 2.57 12.00
CA SER A 50 18.36 2.90 13.33
C SER A 50 18.51 4.39 13.49
#